data_AF-A0A831KKW4-F1
#
_entry.id   AF-A0A831KKW4-F1
#
_cell.length_a   1.000
_cell.length_b   1.000
_cell.length_c   1.000
_cell.angle_alpha   90.00
_cell.angle_beta   90.00
_cell.angle_gamma   90.00
#
_symmetry.space_group_name_H-M   'P 1'
#
loop_
_entity.id
_entity.type
_entity.pdbx_description
1 polymer ?
#
loop_
_entity_poly.entity_id
_entity_poly.type
_entity_poly.pdbx_seq_one_letter_code
_entity_poly.pdbx_strand_id
1 'polypeptide(L)'
;GCRNCMIACPFRIPAFSYSSAFEPRIRKCIFCYDTRLKYGKPPACVEACPQETLTFGHRKTLIKIAHERIRSEPEKYIDYVYGETEVGGTSWMYLSGVPFDQVGFDTTLQHHPILDNAKSFLSTVPMVLAIWPAMFMGFHLLATGGKEETEDKEPHNGEEGQGE
;
A
#
# COMPACT_ATOMS: atom_id res chain seq x y z
N GLY A 1 -12.30 5.88 10.85
CA GLY A 1 -11.17 5.23 10.13
C GLY A 1 -11.63 3.91 9.55
N CYS A 2 -11.41 3.69 8.24
CA CYS A 2 -11.95 2.55 7.50
C CYS A 2 -11.31 1.18 7.79
N ARG A 3 -10.26 1.12 8.64
CA ARG A 3 -9.55 -0.12 9.05
C ARG A 3 -8.81 -0.89 7.94
N ASN A 4 -8.85 -0.43 6.69
CA ASN A 4 -8.12 -1.07 5.58
C ASN A 4 -6.61 -1.22 5.83
N CYS A 5 -5.99 -0.32 6.58
CA CYS A 5 -4.58 -0.41 6.94
C CYS A 5 -4.24 -1.60 7.86
N MET A 6 -5.20 -2.10 8.64
CA MET A 6 -5.02 -3.29 9.47
C MET A 6 -4.97 -4.55 8.61
N ILE A 7 -5.82 -4.61 7.59
CA ILE A 7 -5.92 -5.74 6.66
C ILE A 7 -4.74 -5.73 5.68
N ALA A 8 -4.36 -4.55 5.18
CA ALA A 8 -3.29 -4.41 4.20
C ALA A 8 -1.88 -4.63 4.77
N CYS A 9 -1.70 -4.56 6.11
CA CYS A 9 -0.39 -4.74 6.72
C CYS A 9 -0.07 -6.23 6.88
N PRO A 10 0.94 -6.78 6.19
CA PRO A 10 1.30 -8.21 6.32
C PRO A 10 1.75 -8.57 7.75
N PHE A 11 2.33 -7.60 8.46
CA PHE A 11 2.79 -7.76 9.83
C PHE A 11 1.70 -7.55 10.90
N ARG A 12 0.46 -7.22 10.52
CA ARG A 12 -0.68 -6.98 11.44
C ARG A 12 -0.40 -5.99 12.59
N ILE A 13 0.40 -4.96 12.32
CA ILE A 13 0.87 -4.01 13.35
C ILE A 13 -0.16 -2.92 13.74
N PRO A 14 -0.92 -2.30 12.81
CA PRO A 14 -1.85 -1.24 13.19
C PRO A 14 -2.96 -1.77 14.12
N ALA A 15 -3.10 -1.15 15.29
CA ALA A 15 -4.13 -1.52 16.27
C ALA A 15 -5.22 -0.46 16.33
N PHE A 16 -6.46 -0.89 16.45
CA PHE A 16 -7.64 -0.04 16.55
C PHE A 16 -8.06 0.13 18.02
N SER A 17 -8.27 1.37 18.45
CA SER A 17 -8.82 1.68 19.78
C SER A 17 -10.34 1.59 19.77
N TYR A 18 -10.91 0.71 20.60
CA TYR A 18 -12.36 0.54 20.77
C TYR A 18 -12.97 1.42 21.87
N SER A 19 -12.18 2.32 22.46
CA SER A 19 -12.58 3.15 23.61
C SER A 19 -13.70 4.16 23.31
N SER A 20 -13.97 4.47 22.04
CA SER A 20 -14.96 5.45 21.63
C SER A 20 -15.55 5.04 20.28
N ALA A 21 -16.89 4.98 20.20
CA ALA A 21 -17.59 4.72 18.95
C ALA A 21 -17.48 5.90 17.96
N PHE A 22 -17.38 7.12 18.48
CA PHE A 22 -17.36 8.35 17.70
C PHE A 22 -15.95 8.84 17.36
N GLU A 23 -14.92 8.33 18.04
CA GLU A 23 -13.52 8.69 17.81
C GLU A 23 -12.63 7.47 17.54
N PRO A 24 -12.82 6.81 16.38
CA PRO A 24 -12.05 5.64 16.00
C PRO A 24 -10.59 6.01 15.70
N ARG A 25 -9.67 5.67 16.62
CA ARG A 25 -8.22 5.93 16.46
C ARG A 25 -7.46 4.63 16.13
N ILE A 26 -6.66 4.67 15.07
CA ILE A 26 -5.69 3.60 14.76
C ILE A 26 -4.31 4.09 15.15
N ARG A 27 -3.55 3.28 15.88
CA ARG A 27 -2.21 3.60 16.37
C ARG A 27 -1.23 2.49 16.00
N LYS A 28 0.02 2.88 15.81
CA LYS A 28 1.18 2.00 15.59
C LYS A 28 2.44 2.72 16.06
N CYS A 29 3.57 2.01 16.07
CA CYS A 29 4.86 2.64 16.28
C CYS A 29 5.10 3.77 15.24
N ILE A 30 5.51 4.94 15.75
CA ILE A 30 5.90 6.12 14.97
C ILE A 30 7.38 6.47 15.18
N PHE A 31 8.18 5.53 15.67
CA PHE A 31 9.58 5.72 16.04
C PHE A 31 9.83 6.91 16.98
N CYS A 32 8.86 7.25 17.84
CA CYS A 32 8.93 8.44 18.70
C CYS A 32 9.21 9.75 17.93
N TYR A 33 8.69 9.88 16.71
CA TYR A 33 8.93 11.06 15.87
C TYR A 33 8.59 12.38 16.58
N ASP A 34 7.36 12.47 17.11
CA ASP A 34 6.83 13.70 17.69
C ASP A 34 7.50 14.12 19.00
N THR A 35 8.04 13.16 19.75
CA THR A 35 8.53 13.39 21.11
C THR A 35 10.05 13.39 21.21
N ARG A 36 10.76 12.70 20.30
CA ARG A 36 12.21 12.46 20.43
C ARG A 36 12.98 12.69 19.14
N LEU A 37 12.65 12.02 18.04
CA LEU A 37 13.48 12.08 16.83
C LEU A 37 13.60 13.48 16.25
N LYS A 38 12.51 14.26 16.25
CA LYS A 38 12.54 15.65 15.74
C LYS A 38 13.48 16.58 16.53
N TYR A 39 13.86 16.18 17.74
CA TYR A 39 14.82 16.90 18.60
C TYR A 39 16.21 16.25 18.61
N GLY A 40 16.48 15.32 17.70
CA GLY A 40 17.77 14.62 17.61
C GLY A 40 18.01 13.56 18.69
N LYS A 41 16.97 13.17 19.46
CA LYS A 41 17.09 12.11 20.47
C LYS A 41 16.71 10.74 19.88
N PRO A 42 17.37 9.63 20.26
CA PRO A 42 16.98 8.30 19.81
C PRO A 42 15.59 7.92 20.34
N PRO A 43 14.91 6.91 19.74
CA PRO A 43 13.62 6.43 20.25
C PRO A 43 13.67 5.99 21.72
N ALA A 44 12.57 6.12 22.43
CA ALA A 44 12.51 5.83 23.87
C ALA A 44 12.86 4.36 24.19
N CYS A 45 12.40 3.42 23.37
CA CYS A 45 12.72 2.00 23.55
C CYS A 45 14.20 1.67 23.36
N VAL A 46 14.90 2.41 22.50
CA VAL A 46 16.33 2.26 22.22
C VAL A 46 17.14 2.81 23.38
N GLU A 47 16.81 4.01 23.85
CA GLU A 47 17.48 4.61 25.02
C GLU A 47 17.24 3.82 26.31
N ALA A 48 16.05 3.24 26.47
CA ALA A 48 15.71 2.49 27.67
C ALA A 48 16.31 1.08 27.72
N CYS A 49 16.93 0.57 26.65
CA CYS A 49 17.42 -0.80 26.58
C CYS A 49 18.79 -0.94 27.26
N PRO A 50 18.89 -1.57 28.45
CA PRO A 50 20.17 -1.66 29.17
C PRO A 50 21.13 -2.68 28.55
N GLN A 51 20.62 -3.59 27.72
CA GLN A 51 21.40 -4.64 27.05
C GLN A 51 21.78 -4.25 25.62
N GLU A 52 21.48 -3.02 25.20
CA GLU A 52 21.78 -2.50 23.86
C GLU A 52 21.33 -3.43 22.72
N THR A 53 20.25 -4.17 22.95
CA THR A 53 19.67 -5.10 21.96
C THR A 53 18.99 -4.35 20.82
N LEU A 54 18.52 -3.13 21.10
CA LEU A 54 17.89 -2.26 20.12
C LEU A 54 18.89 -1.20 19.67
N THR A 55 19.26 -1.21 18.40
CA THR A 55 20.10 -0.17 17.78
C THR A 55 19.26 0.65 16.81
N PHE A 56 19.47 1.97 16.79
CA PHE A 56 18.78 2.88 15.86
C PHE A 56 19.77 3.68 15.04
N GLY A 57 19.47 3.85 13.75
CA GLY A 57 20.34 4.58 12.83
C GLY A 57 19.92 4.43 11.38
N HIS A 58 20.81 4.81 10.46
CA HIS A 58 20.56 4.65 9.04
C HIS A 58 20.52 3.17 8.65
N ARG A 59 19.53 2.81 7.83
CA ARG A 59 19.29 1.43 7.39
C ARG A 59 20.54 0.74 6.84
N LYS A 60 21.29 1.40 5.95
CA LYS A 60 22.52 0.83 5.36
C LYS A 60 23.56 0.48 6.42
N THR A 61 23.69 1.28 7.48
CA THR A 61 24.61 1.03 8.58
C THR A 61 24.11 -0.13 9.44
N LEU A 62 22.81 -0.16 9.75
CA LEU A 62 22.21 -1.24 10.55
C LEU A 62 22.32 -2.62 9.86
N ILE A 63 22.15 -2.69 8.53
CA ILE A 63 22.38 -3.94 7.77
C ILE A 63 23.83 -4.42 7.96
N LYS A 64 24.81 -3.53 7.81
CA LYS A 64 26.22 -3.88 7.98
C LYS A 64 26.50 -4.41 9.39
N ILE A 65 25.98 -3.73 10.42
CA ILE A 65 26.11 -4.16 11.82
C ILE A 65 25.47 -5.53 12.03
N ALA A 66 24.28 -5.78 11.45
CA ALA A 66 23.58 -7.05 11.57
C ALA A 66 24.40 -8.21 11.00
N HIS A 67 24.90 -8.07 9.76
CA HIS A 67 25.74 -9.08 9.10
C HIS A 67 27.10 -9.25 9.77
N GLU A 68 27.68 -8.18 10.32
CA GLU A 68 28.90 -8.27 11.11
C GLU A 68 28.69 -9.07 12.39
N ARG A 69 27.56 -8.85 13.08
CA ARG A 69 27.21 -9.55 14.33
C ARG A 69 26.93 -11.03 14.12
N ILE A 70 26.26 -11.40 13.02
CA ILE A 70 26.09 -12.80 12.62
C ILE A 70 27.46 -13.45 12.38
N ARG A 71 28.35 -12.77 11.64
CA ARG A 71 29.69 -13.30 11.33
C ARG A 71 30.60 -13.42 12.55
N SER A 72 30.48 -12.52 13.52
CA SER A 72 31.28 -12.59 14.75
C SER A 72 30.82 -13.70 15.70
N GLU A 73 29.54 -14.06 15.67
CA GLU A 73 28.92 -15.02 16.59
C GLU A 73 28.00 -16.01 15.87
N PRO A 74 28.52 -16.84 14.92
CA PRO A 74 27.71 -17.69 14.06
C PRO A 74 26.96 -18.78 14.83
N GLU A 75 27.49 -19.22 15.97
CA GLU A 75 26.84 -20.22 16.84
C GLU A 75 25.59 -19.68 17.55
N LYS A 76 25.44 -18.35 17.63
CA LYS A 76 24.34 -17.71 18.35
C LYS A 76 23.21 -17.22 17.45
N TYR A 77 23.48 -17.01 16.17
CA TYR A 77 22.54 -16.40 15.25
C TYR A 77 22.36 -17.26 14.01
N ILE A 78 21.13 -17.31 13.52
CA ILE A 78 20.86 -17.80 12.18
C ILE A 78 21.43 -16.79 11.19
N ASP A 79 22.05 -17.29 10.12
CA ASP A 79 22.58 -16.49 9.01
C ASP A 79 21.44 -15.93 8.13
N TYR A 80 20.61 -15.10 8.75
CA TYR A 80 19.46 -14.45 8.13
C TYR A 80 19.04 -13.21 8.92
N VAL A 81 18.89 -12.08 8.21
CA VAL A 81 18.40 -10.82 8.78
C VAL A 81 16.95 -10.61 8.38
N TYR A 82 16.03 -10.92 9.28
CA TYR A 82 14.60 -10.73 9.02
C TYR A 82 14.27 -9.23 8.97
N GLY A 83 13.55 -8.82 7.93
CA GLY A 83 13.21 -7.45 7.60
C GLY A 83 14.16 -6.79 6.61
N GLU A 84 15.25 -7.45 6.19
CA GLU A 84 16.16 -6.89 5.18
C GLU A 84 15.53 -6.87 3.78
N THR A 85 14.82 -7.94 3.41
CA THR A 85 14.29 -8.15 2.05
C THR A 85 12.77 -8.29 2.05
N GLU A 86 12.17 -8.64 3.17
CA GLU A 86 10.75 -8.87 3.35
C GLU A 86 9.95 -7.65 2.92
N VAL A 87 8.98 -7.89 2.04
CA VAL A 87 8.04 -6.90 1.52
C VAL A 87 8.75 -5.72 0.81
N GLY A 88 9.91 -5.98 0.21
CA GLY A 88 10.77 -4.96 -0.43
C GLY A 88 11.75 -4.28 0.54
N GLY A 89 11.90 -4.82 1.75
CA GLY A 89 12.79 -4.33 2.79
C GLY A 89 12.08 -3.40 3.77
N THR A 90 12.38 -3.57 5.05
CA THR A 90 11.73 -2.85 6.15
C THR A 90 12.71 -1.92 6.88
N SER A 91 12.18 -1.06 7.77
CA SER A 91 12.98 -0.21 8.67
C SER A 91 13.16 -0.80 10.07
N TRP A 92 12.72 -2.03 10.28
CA TRP A 92 12.81 -2.73 11.57
C TRP A 92 13.33 -4.14 11.29
N MET A 93 14.55 -4.43 11.70
CA MET A 93 15.23 -5.69 11.37
C MET A 93 15.50 -6.48 12.64
N TYR A 94 15.50 -7.81 12.53
CA TYR A 94 15.67 -8.72 13.65
C TYR A 94 16.78 -9.72 13.36
N LEU A 95 17.52 -10.06 14.41
CA LEU A 95 18.39 -11.23 14.46
C LEU A 95 17.77 -12.23 15.43
N SER A 96 17.89 -13.52 15.12
CA SER A 96 17.38 -14.59 15.97
C SER A 96 18.39 -15.72 16.07
N GLY A 97 18.48 -16.34 17.26
CA GLY A 97 19.24 -17.58 17.46
C GLY A 97 18.43 -18.84 17.21
N VAL A 98 17.12 -18.70 17.01
CA VAL A 98 16.21 -19.80 16.66
C VAL A 98 15.45 -19.47 15.38
N PRO A 99 14.91 -20.47 14.67
CA PRO A 99 14.12 -20.24 13.47
C PRO A 99 13.00 -19.19 13.68
N PHE A 100 12.81 -18.31 12.69
CA PHE A 100 11.93 -17.14 12.79
C PHE A 100 10.44 -17.50 12.96
N ASP A 101 10.04 -18.69 12.55
CA ASP A 101 8.70 -19.25 12.81
C ASP A 101 8.46 -19.53 14.30
N GLN A 102 9.48 -19.98 15.05
CA GLN A 102 9.37 -20.27 16.48
C GLN A 102 9.19 -19.02 17.33
N VAL A 103 9.71 -17.88 16.88
CA VAL A 103 9.53 -16.57 17.53
C VAL A 103 8.26 -15.84 17.03
N GLY A 104 7.48 -16.47 16.15
CA GLY A 104 6.20 -15.96 15.68
C GLY A 104 6.27 -14.95 14.52
N PHE A 105 7.39 -14.89 13.80
CA PHE A 105 7.47 -14.14 12.54
C PHE A 105 6.92 -14.97 11.37
N ASP A 106 6.40 -14.26 10.37
CA ASP A 106 5.89 -14.88 9.15
C ASP A 106 7.01 -15.01 8.13
N THR A 107 7.44 -16.25 7.88
CA THR A 107 8.51 -16.57 6.92
C THR A 107 7.99 -16.76 5.49
N THR A 108 6.68 -16.67 5.26
CA THR A 108 6.05 -16.86 3.96
C THR A 108 5.87 -15.55 3.18
N LEU A 109 6.36 -14.43 3.74
CA LEU A 109 6.25 -13.12 3.13
C LEU A 109 7.08 -13.03 1.84
N GLN A 110 6.51 -12.33 0.85
CA GLN A 110 7.21 -12.02 -0.40
C GLN A 110 8.40 -11.07 -0.17
N HIS A 111 9.42 -11.14 -1.04
CA HIS A 111 10.61 -10.28 -0.97
C HIS A 111 10.55 -9.03 -1.88
N HIS A 112 9.55 -8.93 -2.76
CA HIS A 112 9.34 -7.72 -3.57
C HIS A 112 8.43 -6.71 -2.87
N PRO A 113 8.56 -5.41 -3.20
CA PRO A 113 7.69 -4.37 -2.66
C PRO A 113 6.21 -4.70 -2.80
N ILE A 114 5.42 -4.46 -1.74
CA ILE A 114 3.97 -4.75 -1.76
C ILE A 114 3.21 -4.00 -2.85
N LEU A 115 3.74 -2.86 -3.29
CA LEU A 115 3.17 -2.05 -4.37
C LEU A 115 3.19 -2.76 -5.72
N ASP A 116 4.14 -3.68 -5.96
CA ASP A 116 4.23 -4.38 -7.23
C ASP A 116 3.02 -5.31 -7.47
N ASN A 117 2.37 -5.78 -6.39
CA ASN A 117 1.14 -6.58 -6.48
C ASN A 117 -0.03 -5.80 -7.12
N ALA A 118 -0.06 -4.48 -6.97
CA ALA A 118 -1.12 -3.63 -7.53
C ALA A 118 -0.66 -2.87 -8.79
N LYS A 119 0.65 -2.65 -8.95
CA LYS A 119 1.21 -1.82 -10.02
C LYS A 119 0.88 -2.35 -11.41
N SER A 120 0.99 -3.66 -11.62
CA SER A 120 0.67 -4.28 -12.91
C SER A 120 -0.78 -4.02 -13.31
N PHE A 121 -1.73 -4.28 -12.39
CA PHE A 121 -3.15 -4.03 -12.61
C PHE A 121 -3.45 -2.54 -12.88
N LEU A 122 -2.95 -1.65 -12.03
CA LEU A 122 -3.20 -0.21 -12.15
C LEU A 122 -2.60 0.38 -13.44
N SER A 123 -1.50 -0.19 -13.95
CA SER A 123 -0.89 0.25 -15.20
C SER A 123 -1.74 -0.06 -16.44
N THR A 124 -2.61 -1.06 -16.38
CA THR A 124 -3.52 -1.45 -17.47
C THR A 124 -4.79 -0.58 -17.52
N VAL A 125 -5.21 -0.01 -16.39
CA VAL A 125 -6.47 0.75 -16.28
C VAL A 125 -6.58 1.91 -17.29
N PRO A 126 -5.56 2.79 -17.46
CA PRO A 126 -5.66 3.89 -18.43
C PRO A 126 -5.87 3.41 -19.87
N MET A 127 -5.25 2.28 -20.24
CA MET A 127 -5.40 1.69 -21.57
C MET A 127 -6.84 1.26 -21.80
N VAL A 128 -7.44 0.54 -20.86
CA VAL A 128 -8.84 0.08 -20.98
C VAL A 128 -9.79 1.28 -21.02
N LEU A 129 -9.59 2.26 -20.14
CA LEU A 129 -10.43 3.47 -20.08
C LEU A 129 -10.30 4.39 -21.29
N ALA A 130 -9.22 4.33 -22.05
CA ALA A 130 -9.09 5.08 -23.30
C ALA A 130 -9.65 4.30 -24.50
N ILE A 131 -9.30 3.01 -24.60
CA ILE A 131 -9.65 2.18 -25.75
C ILE A 131 -11.16 1.93 -25.81
N TRP A 132 -11.80 1.58 -24.69
CA TRP A 132 -13.21 1.21 -24.70
C TRP A 132 -14.13 2.38 -25.08
N PRO A 133 -14.02 3.59 -24.49
CA PRO A 133 -14.82 4.73 -24.92
C PRO A 133 -14.52 5.18 -26.35
N ALA A 134 -13.26 5.15 -26.79
CA ALA A 134 -12.92 5.48 -28.18
C ALA A 134 -13.54 4.49 -29.17
N MET A 135 -13.50 3.20 -28.84
CA MET A 135 -14.13 2.14 -29.63
C MET A 135 -15.66 2.31 -29.69
N PHE A 136 -16.32 2.53 -28.54
CA PHE A 136 -17.78 2.73 -28.50
C PHE A 136 -18.21 4.04 -29.17
N MET A 137 -17.43 5.12 -29.05
CA MET A 137 -17.65 6.36 -29.78
C MET A 137 -17.55 6.13 -31.30
N GLY A 138 -16.55 5.35 -31.73
CA GLY A 138 -16.41 4.95 -33.14
C GLY A 138 -17.63 4.17 -33.65
N PHE A 139 -18.10 3.17 -32.89
CA PHE A 139 -19.32 2.43 -33.25
C PHE A 139 -20.57 3.30 -33.26
N HIS A 140 -20.72 4.22 -32.30
CA HIS A 140 -21.84 5.14 -32.26
C HIS A 140 -21.87 6.03 -33.50
N LEU A 141 -20.73 6.65 -33.86
CA LEU A 141 -20.63 7.50 -35.05
C LEU A 141 -20.92 6.74 -36.36
N LEU A 142 -20.47 5.49 -36.48
CA LEU A 142 -20.79 4.65 -37.65
C LEU A 142 -22.28 4.27 -37.71
N ALA A 143 -22.90 4.00 -36.56
CA ALA A 143 -24.33 3.67 -36.49
C ALA A 143 -25.24 4.88 -36.73
N THR A 144 -24.82 6.09 -36.35
CA THR A 144 -25.59 7.33 -36.56
C THR A 144 -25.24 8.07 -37.86
N GLY A 145 -24.04 7.85 -38.42
CA GLY A 145 -23.57 8.50 -39.65
C GLY A 145 -24.30 8.08 -40.93
N GLY A 146 -25.14 7.04 -40.87
CA GLY A 146 -26.05 6.65 -41.96
C GLY A 146 -27.46 7.24 -41.87
N LYS A 147 -27.74 8.15 -40.92
CA LYS A 147 -29.10 8.69 -40.66
C LYS A 147 -29.31 10.15 -41.07
N GLU A 148 -28.39 10.77 -41.82
CA GLU A 148 -28.56 12.16 -42.28
C GLU A 148 -29.22 12.32 -43.68
N GLU A 149 -29.46 11.25 -44.43
CA GLU A 149 -30.10 11.33 -45.76
C GLU A 149 -31.33 10.41 -45.90
N THR A 150 -32.39 10.64 -45.13
CA THR A 150 -33.79 10.31 -45.51
C THR A 150 -34.71 10.64 -44.34
N GLU A 151 -35.29 11.84 -44.35
CA GLU A 151 -36.70 12.13 -44.06
C GLU A 151 -36.85 13.65 -43.92
N ASP A 152 -36.90 14.30 -45.07
CA ASP A 152 -37.64 15.54 -45.20
C ASP A 152 -38.65 15.34 -46.33
N LYS A 153 -39.89 15.80 -46.13
CA LYS A 153 -41.10 15.71 -46.99
C LYS A 153 -41.95 14.44 -46.78
N GLU A 154 -43.23 14.50 -46.40
CA GLU A 154 -44.31 15.32 -46.95
C GLU A 154 -45.55 15.43 -46.01
N PRO A 155 -46.53 16.30 -46.33
CA PRO A 155 -47.35 17.06 -45.39
C PRO A 155 -48.74 16.45 -45.13
N HIS A 156 -49.38 16.83 -44.03
CA HIS A 156 -50.84 17.00 -44.06
C HIS A 156 -51.34 18.00 -43.00
N ASN A 157 -51.90 19.09 -43.54
CA ASN A 157 -52.67 20.12 -42.86
C ASN A 157 -53.95 19.56 -42.21
N GLY A 158 -54.41 20.20 -41.14
CA GLY A 158 -55.76 20.02 -40.61
C GLY A 158 -56.07 20.58 -39.23
N GLU A 159 -55.69 21.81 -38.89
CA GLU A 159 -56.42 22.59 -37.88
C GLU A 159 -56.76 23.97 -38.47
N GLU A 160 -58.01 24.15 -38.87
CA GLU A 160 -58.65 25.46 -38.93
C GLU A 160 -59.92 25.42 -38.09
N GLY A 161 -59.99 26.38 -37.16
CA GLY A 161 -61.21 26.66 -36.43
C GLY A 161 -61.06 27.42 -35.12
N GLN A 162 -60.41 28.60 -35.10
CA GLN A 162 -61.04 29.87 -34.69
C GLN A 162 -60.04 31.03 -34.53
N GLY A 163 -60.25 32.09 -35.33
CA GLY A 163 -59.63 33.40 -35.12
C GLY A 163 -59.56 34.31 -36.35
N GLU A 164 -60.74 34.69 -36.87
CA GLU A 164 -61.09 35.86 -37.73
C GLU A 164 -60.37 36.12 -39.06
#